data_AF-A0A2M7B6A9-F1
#
_entry.id   AF-A0A2M7B6A9-F1
#
_cell.length_a   1.000
_cell.length_b   1.000
_cell.length_c   1.000
_cell.angle_alpha   90.00
_cell.angle_beta   90.00
_cell.angle_gamma   90.00
#
_symmetry.space_group_name_H-M   'P 1'
#
loop_
_entity.id
_entity.type
_entity.pdbx_description
1 polymer ?
#
loop_
_entity_poly.entity_id
_entity_poly.type
_entity_poly.pdbx_seq_one_letter_code
_entity_poly.pdbx_strand_id
1 'polypeptide(L)'
;MRGNFYLDERQQKKRRLILKVKIYGGMAAFFVLLIGAAYLIVYSSFFQITRTDADCTQTNAEKTQICTNKEKLIADLKNFFAGQSKIAAFLGPDNILIWRQKKIGKFLKSRPKIAELTIKKNYSKQEIKIIVKEREKFGVWCLQAQTKRWWFDKNGIIFEEAPAVEGNLIYRVNDFSGQTLKIGELVLKEKLFFNLLKVFEVLEKSDLKIKS
;
A
#
# COMPACT_ATOMS: atom_id res chain seq x y z
N MET A 1 39.02 58.26 -36.35
CA MET A 1 38.80 57.41 -35.14
C MET A 1 37.40 56.78 -35.01
N ARG A 2 36.37 57.14 -35.81
CA ARG A 2 35.01 56.56 -35.67
C ARG A 2 34.82 55.12 -36.21
N GLY A 3 35.68 54.63 -37.10
CA GLY A 3 35.53 53.30 -37.74
C GLY A 3 35.74 52.12 -36.79
N ASN A 4 36.63 52.24 -35.81
CA ASN A 4 36.94 51.14 -34.87
C ASN A 4 35.81 50.89 -33.85
N PHE A 5 35.02 51.91 -33.51
CA PHE A 5 33.91 51.78 -32.56
C PHE A 5 32.73 50.98 -33.16
N TYR A 6 32.45 51.13 -34.45
CA TYR A 6 31.37 50.39 -35.14
C TYR A 6 31.70 48.92 -35.41
N LEU A 7 32.98 48.57 -35.56
CA LEU A 7 33.42 47.18 -35.72
C LEU A 7 33.25 46.38 -34.42
N ASP A 8 33.47 47.02 -33.25
CA ASP A 8 33.37 46.39 -31.94
C ASP A 8 31.91 46.02 -31.59
N GLU A 9 30.93 46.91 -31.81
CA GLU A 9 29.51 46.59 -31.55
C GLU A 9 28.97 45.40 -32.38
N ARG A 10 29.37 45.30 -33.65
CA ARG A 10 28.98 44.16 -34.53
C ARG A 10 29.60 42.85 -34.03
N GLN A 11 30.84 42.87 -33.57
CA GLN A 11 31.50 41.69 -33.01
C GLN A 11 30.87 41.25 -31.68
N GLN A 12 30.52 42.20 -30.81
CA GLN A 12 29.81 41.91 -29.56
C GLN A 12 28.41 41.31 -29.80
N LYS A 13 27.64 41.84 -30.77
CA LYS A 13 26.34 41.27 -31.15
C LYS A 13 26.47 39.85 -31.70
N LYS A 14 27.44 39.58 -32.59
CA LYS A 14 27.73 38.23 -33.10
C LYS A 14 28.13 37.25 -31.99
N ARG A 15 29.02 37.65 -31.08
CA ARG A 15 29.45 36.81 -29.94
C ARG A 15 28.28 36.45 -29.03
N ARG A 16 27.39 37.41 -28.71
CA ARG A 16 26.17 37.15 -27.92
C ARG A 16 25.23 36.19 -28.64
N LEU A 17 25.11 36.29 -29.96
CA LEU A 17 24.25 35.40 -30.76
C LEU A 17 24.80 33.98 -30.81
N ILE A 18 26.11 33.82 -31.01
CA ILE A 18 26.79 32.50 -30.96
C ILE A 18 26.67 31.89 -29.57
N LEU A 19 26.83 32.68 -28.50
CA LEU A 19 26.68 32.20 -27.13
C LEU A 19 25.24 31.74 -26.86
N LYS A 20 24.23 32.50 -27.28
CA LYS A 20 22.82 32.10 -27.18
C LYS A 20 22.55 30.80 -27.95
N VAL A 21 23.04 30.67 -29.18
CA VAL A 21 22.88 29.43 -29.97
C VAL A 21 23.56 28.24 -29.31
N LYS A 22 24.75 28.41 -28.73
CA LYS A 22 25.43 27.35 -27.97
C LYS A 22 24.64 26.94 -26.72
N ILE A 23 24.08 27.91 -25.99
CA ILE A 23 23.27 27.63 -24.80
C ILE A 23 21.96 26.92 -25.19
N TYR A 24 21.20 27.46 -26.15
CA TYR A 24 19.94 26.85 -26.58
C TYR A 24 20.16 25.49 -27.27
N GLY A 25 21.19 25.36 -28.08
CA GLY A 25 21.58 24.08 -28.69
C GLY A 25 22.00 23.05 -27.66
N GLY A 26 22.79 23.46 -26.66
CA GLY A 26 23.16 22.60 -25.53
C GLY A 26 21.96 22.18 -24.70
N MET A 27 21.03 23.10 -24.39
CA MET A 27 19.77 22.79 -23.71
C MET A 27 18.91 21.82 -24.52
N ALA A 28 18.76 22.03 -25.83
CA ALA A 28 17.99 21.14 -26.70
C ALA A 28 18.58 19.73 -26.72
N ALA A 29 19.91 19.60 -26.88
CA ALA A 29 20.59 18.31 -26.82
C ALA A 29 20.40 17.62 -25.46
N PHE A 30 20.47 18.36 -24.36
CA PHE A 30 20.21 17.86 -23.01
C PHE A 30 18.77 17.34 -22.85
N PHE A 31 17.77 18.07 -23.36
CA PHE A 31 16.38 17.60 -23.31
C PHE A 31 16.14 16.35 -24.17
N VAL A 32 16.76 16.26 -25.35
CA VAL A 32 16.68 15.04 -26.19
C VAL A 32 17.27 13.85 -25.45
N LEU A 33 18.41 14.00 -24.78
CA LEU A 33 19.02 12.95 -23.97
C LEU A 33 18.12 12.55 -22.80
N LEU A 34 17.50 13.52 -22.11
CA LEU A 34 16.56 13.24 -21.03
C LEU A 34 15.32 12.48 -21.51
N ILE A 35 14.74 12.87 -22.65
CA ILE A 35 13.60 12.19 -23.25
C ILE A 35 13.99 10.76 -23.65
N GLY A 36 15.15 10.58 -24.27
CA GLY A 36 15.68 9.26 -24.62
C GLY A 36 15.88 8.37 -23.39
N ALA A 37 16.48 8.91 -22.32
CA ALA A 37 16.65 8.19 -21.06
C ALA A 37 15.30 7.83 -20.41
N ALA A 38 14.34 8.76 -20.40
CA ALA A 38 13.01 8.51 -19.88
C ALA A 38 12.28 7.42 -20.69
N TYR A 39 12.39 7.46 -22.02
CA TYR A 39 11.82 6.44 -22.90
C TYR A 39 12.42 5.06 -22.60
N LEU A 40 13.74 4.98 -22.42
CA LEU A 40 14.41 3.74 -22.04
C LEU A 40 13.91 3.23 -20.68
N ILE A 41 13.70 4.07 -19.67
CA ILE A 41 13.19 3.61 -18.36
C ILE A 41 11.77 3.02 -18.45
N VAL A 42 10.93 3.59 -19.32
CA VAL A 42 9.54 3.15 -19.49
C VAL A 42 9.46 1.84 -20.28
N TYR A 43 10.18 1.75 -21.40
CA TYR A 43 10.07 0.66 -22.36
C TYR A 43 11.15 -0.41 -22.24
N SER A 44 12.18 -0.20 -21.40
CA SER A 44 13.21 -1.22 -21.17
C SER A 44 12.59 -2.44 -20.49
N SER A 45 12.89 -3.61 -21.06
CA SER A 45 12.58 -4.91 -20.47
C SER A 45 13.16 -5.07 -19.06
N PHE A 46 14.22 -4.32 -18.71
CA PHE A 46 14.86 -4.40 -17.41
C PHE A 46 13.95 -4.03 -16.23
N PHE A 47 12.97 -3.14 -16.45
CA PHE A 47 12.05 -2.69 -15.42
C PHE A 47 10.65 -3.29 -15.52
N GLN A 48 10.38 -4.09 -16.54
CA GLN A 48 9.09 -4.75 -16.72
C GLN A 48 9.03 -6.00 -15.83
N ILE A 49 7.92 -6.17 -15.12
CA ILE A 49 7.71 -7.32 -14.23
C ILE A 49 7.36 -8.53 -15.10
N THR A 50 8.18 -9.57 -15.03
CA THR A 50 7.95 -10.83 -15.75
C THR A 50 7.30 -11.88 -14.87
N ARG A 51 7.51 -11.78 -13.56
CA ARG A 51 7.00 -12.75 -12.58
C ARG A 51 6.38 -12.04 -11.39
N THR A 52 5.15 -12.43 -11.07
CA THR A 52 4.46 -12.02 -9.85
C THR A 52 4.14 -13.26 -9.04
N ASP A 53 4.76 -13.37 -7.88
CA ASP A 53 4.44 -14.41 -6.91
C ASP A 53 3.65 -13.80 -5.75
N ALA A 54 2.53 -14.42 -5.40
CA ALA A 54 1.71 -14.04 -4.26
C ALA A 54 1.77 -15.17 -3.23
N ASP A 55 2.63 -14.95 -2.24
CA ASP A 55 2.83 -15.82 -1.11
C ASP A 55 1.82 -15.44 -0.02
N CYS A 56 0.91 -16.37 0.23
CA CYS A 56 -0.08 -16.24 1.28
C CYS A 56 0.39 -17.09 2.45
N THR A 57 1.06 -16.45 3.40
CA THR A 57 1.48 -17.15 4.62
C THR A 57 0.25 -17.28 5.52
N GLN A 58 -0.36 -18.47 5.52
CA GLN A 58 -1.49 -18.78 6.40
C GLN A 58 -0.96 -19.12 7.79
N THR A 59 -1.46 -18.45 8.83
CA THR A 59 -1.15 -18.84 10.21
C THR A 59 -1.90 -20.13 10.62
N ASN A 60 -2.97 -20.52 9.92
CA ASN A 60 -3.74 -21.74 10.20
C ASN A 60 -4.22 -22.39 8.89
N ALA A 61 -4.26 -23.73 8.87
CA ALA A 61 -4.40 -24.61 7.71
C ALA A 61 -5.69 -24.50 6.85
N GLU A 62 -6.46 -23.43 7.00
CA GLU A 62 -7.68 -23.19 6.25
C GLU A 62 -7.40 -22.17 5.14
N LYS A 63 -7.40 -22.64 3.88
CA LYS A 63 -7.21 -21.80 2.69
C LYS A 63 -8.31 -20.75 2.62
N THR A 64 -7.99 -19.55 3.05
CA THR A 64 -8.92 -18.45 3.22
C THR A 64 -9.21 -17.74 1.88
N GLN A 65 -10.42 -17.20 1.73
CA GLN A 65 -11.02 -16.73 0.48
C GLN A 65 -10.21 -15.64 -0.26
N ILE A 66 -9.42 -14.83 0.46
CA ILE A 66 -8.61 -13.75 -0.12
C ILE A 66 -7.49 -14.34 -0.99
N CYS A 67 -6.93 -15.47 -0.56
CA CYS A 67 -5.91 -16.21 -1.29
C CYS A 67 -6.48 -17.18 -2.34
N THR A 68 -7.81 -17.37 -2.37
CA THR A 68 -8.49 -18.11 -3.44
C THR A 68 -8.51 -17.32 -4.76
N ASN A 69 -8.46 -15.98 -4.70
CA ASN A 69 -8.45 -15.12 -5.88
C ASN A 69 -7.18 -14.23 -5.96
N LYS A 70 -6.02 -14.89 -6.04
CA LYS A 70 -4.71 -14.23 -6.16
C LYS A 70 -4.64 -13.27 -7.34
N GLU A 71 -5.24 -13.64 -8.47
CA GLU A 71 -5.24 -12.82 -9.69
C GLU A 71 -5.97 -11.49 -9.48
N LYS A 72 -7.15 -11.51 -8.84
CA LYS A 72 -7.88 -10.29 -8.51
C LYS A 72 -7.09 -9.39 -7.55
N LEU A 73 -6.46 -9.97 -6.53
CA LEU A 73 -5.60 -9.21 -5.63
C LEU A 73 -4.45 -8.50 -6.38
N ILE A 74 -3.78 -9.22 -7.28
CA ILE A 74 -2.69 -8.65 -8.10
C ILE A 74 -3.23 -7.54 -9.01
N ALA A 75 -4.37 -7.76 -9.66
CA ALA A 75 -5.01 -6.76 -10.51
C ALA A 75 -5.40 -5.49 -9.72
N ASP A 76 -5.96 -5.66 -8.51
CA ASP A 76 -6.31 -4.56 -7.63
C ASP A 76 -5.07 -3.77 -7.17
N LEU A 77 -3.96 -4.46 -6.90
CA LEU A 77 -2.68 -3.82 -6.57
C LEU A 77 -2.10 -3.06 -7.77
N LYS A 78 -2.14 -3.65 -8.97
CA LYS A 78 -1.74 -2.98 -10.22
C LYS A 78 -2.50 -1.67 -10.41
N ASN A 79 -3.83 -1.72 -10.32
CA ASN A 79 -4.69 -0.54 -10.43
C ASN A 79 -4.40 0.48 -9.33
N PHE A 80 -4.24 0.02 -8.09
CA PHE A 80 -3.92 0.89 -6.96
C PHE A 80 -2.59 1.64 -7.16
N PHE A 81 -1.53 0.97 -7.60
CA PHE A 81 -0.21 1.58 -7.79
C PHE A 81 -0.17 2.49 -9.02
N ALA A 82 -0.78 2.09 -10.13
CA ALA A 82 -0.90 2.92 -11.33
C ALA A 82 -1.65 4.24 -11.02
N GLY A 83 -2.69 4.17 -10.19
CA GLY A 83 -3.49 5.32 -9.75
C GLY A 83 -2.80 6.25 -8.74
N GLN A 84 -1.61 5.94 -8.21
CA GLN A 84 -0.98 6.77 -7.16
C GLN A 84 -0.44 8.12 -7.68
N SER A 85 -0.10 8.23 -8.96
CA SER A 85 0.51 9.45 -9.52
C SER A 85 0.53 9.43 -11.05
N LYS A 86 0.62 10.60 -11.70
CA LYS A 86 0.75 10.73 -13.17
C LYS A 86 1.95 9.95 -13.73
N ILE A 87 3.08 9.95 -13.01
CA ILE A 87 4.28 9.20 -13.40
C ILE A 87 4.03 7.69 -13.32
N ALA A 88 3.32 7.22 -12.30
CA ALA A 88 2.98 5.80 -12.17
C ALA A 88 1.99 5.35 -13.27
N ALA A 89 1.02 6.20 -13.61
CA ALA A 89 0.12 5.96 -14.73
C ALA A 89 0.88 5.91 -16.07
N PHE A 90 1.86 6.80 -16.27
CA PHE A 90 2.71 6.84 -17.46
C PHE A 90 3.64 5.63 -17.58
N LEU A 91 4.26 5.19 -16.48
CA LEU A 91 5.13 4.00 -16.45
C LEU A 91 4.33 2.69 -16.64
N GLY A 92 3.05 2.69 -16.31
CA GLY A 92 2.18 1.52 -16.39
C GLY A 92 2.28 0.57 -15.19
N PRO A 93 1.26 -0.29 -14.98
CA PRO A 93 1.14 -1.18 -13.83
C PRO A 93 2.24 -2.25 -13.75
N ASP A 94 2.82 -2.60 -14.90
CA ASP A 94 3.81 -3.66 -15.04
C ASP A 94 5.26 -3.16 -14.84
N ASN A 95 5.46 -1.88 -14.53
CA ASN A 95 6.78 -1.34 -14.23
C ASN A 95 7.12 -1.54 -12.74
N ILE A 96 8.20 -2.25 -12.43
CA ILE A 96 8.60 -2.58 -11.04
C ILE A 96 8.84 -1.35 -10.15
N LEU A 97 9.12 -0.18 -10.74
CA LEU A 97 9.40 1.06 -10.01
C LEU A 97 8.16 1.63 -9.32
N ILE A 98 6.95 1.38 -9.83
CA ILE A 98 5.73 1.95 -9.26
C ILE A 98 5.31 1.28 -7.94
N TRP A 99 5.75 0.04 -7.72
CA TRP A 99 5.42 -0.81 -6.57
C TRP A 99 6.18 -0.37 -5.32
N ARG A 100 5.57 0.54 -4.54
CA ARG A 100 6.20 1.22 -3.39
C ARG A 100 5.56 0.77 -2.06
N GLN A 101 6.32 0.04 -1.24
CA GLN A 101 5.87 -0.44 0.08
C GLN A 101 5.29 0.68 0.96
N LYS A 102 5.91 1.87 0.97
CA LYS A 102 5.48 3.02 1.79
C LYS A 102 4.06 3.51 1.48
N LYS A 103 3.48 3.16 0.32
CA LYS A 103 2.11 3.56 -0.07
C LYS A 103 1.06 2.52 0.30
N ILE A 104 1.46 1.32 0.73
CA ILE A 104 0.53 0.21 0.96
C ILE A 104 -0.49 0.47 2.07
N GLY A 105 -0.16 1.30 3.05
CA GLY A 105 -1.09 1.62 4.14
C GLY A 105 -2.42 2.19 3.66
N LYS A 106 -2.44 2.89 2.51
CA LYS A 106 -3.69 3.37 1.91
C LYS A 106 -4.53 2.24 1.30
N PHE A 107 -3.88 1.22 0.75
CA PHE A 107 -4.54 0.02 0.22
C PHE A 107 -5.11 -0.85 1.35
N LEU A 108 -4.39 -0.98 2.46
CA LEU A 108 -4.87 -1.75 3.61
C LEU A 108 -6.12 -1.14 4.26
N LYS A 109 -6.27 0.20 4.22
CA LYS A 109 -7.49 0.87 4.72
C LYS A 109 -8.75 0.47 3.95
N SER A 110 -8.65 0.14 2.66
CA SER A 110 -9.79 -0.35 1.87
C SER A 110 -9.98 -1.87 1.95
N ARG A 111 -9.04 -2.60 2.59
CA ARG A 111 -9.11 -4.05 2.79
C ARG A 111 -8.77 -4.46 4.23
N PRO A 112 -9.67 -4.19 5.19
CA PRO A 112 -9.38 -4.42 6.61
C PRO A 112 -9.09 -5.89 6.97
N LYS A 113 -9.54 -6.86 6.16
CA LYS A 113 -9.23 -8.29 6.33
C LYS A 113 -7.74 -8.62 6.22
N ILE A 114 -6.95 -7.77 5.58
CA ILE A 114 -5.50 -7.94 5.46
C ILE A 114 -4.84 -7.24 6.66
N ALA A 115 -4.06 -7.99 7.45
CA ALA A 115 -3.28 -7.43 8.54
C ALA A 115 -1.99 -6.79 8.02
N GLU A 116 -1.28 -7.51 7.15
CA GLU A 116 0.00 -7.08 6.62
C GLU A 116 0.13 -7.42 5.13
N LEU A 117 0.75 -6.53 4.38
CA LEU A 117 1.09 -6.76 2.99
C LEU A 117 2.50 -6.22 2.73
N THR A 118 3.40 -7.12 2.35
CA THR A 118 4.81 -6.83 2.13
C THR A 118 5.20 -7.13 0.70
N ILE A 119 5.76 -6.13 0.02
CA ILE A 119 6.18 -6.23 -1.39
C ILE A 119 7.71 -6.27 -1.43
N LYS A 120 8.25 -7.41 -1.87
CA LYS A 120 9.69 -7.59 -2.13
C LYS A 120 9.94 -7.55 -3.64
N LYS A 121 10.94 -6.77 -4.04
CA LYS A 121 11.29 -6.55 -5.45
C LYS A 121 12.65 -7.16 -5.73
N ASN A 122 12.75 -7.96 -6.79
CA ASN A 122 14.00 -8.46 -7.32
C ASN A 122 14.21 -7.89 -8.72
N TYR A 123 15.10 -6.91 -8.84
CA TYR A 123 15.35 -6.22 -10.10
C TYR A 123 16.08 -7.12 -11.12
N SER A 124 17.01 -7.97 -10.66
CA SER A 124 17.75 -8.88 -11.55
C SER A 124 16.86 -9.95 -12.16
N LYS A 125 15.86 -10.42 -11.42
CA LYS A 125 14.88 -11.42 -11.89
C LYS A 125 13.58 -10.80 -12.42
N GLN A 126 13.46 -9.47 -12.39
CA GLN A 126 12.25 -8.75 -12.79
C GLN A 126 10.98 -9.29 -12.10
N GLU A 127 11.12 -9.59 -10.81
CA GLU A 127 10.14 -10.33 -10.04
C GLU A 127 9.64 -9.50 -8.86
N ILE A 128 8.33 -9.58 -8.62
CA ILE A 128 7.70 -9.05 -7.41
C ILE A 128 7.12 -10.20 -6.61
N LYS A 129 7.58 -10.32 -5.36
CA LYS A 129 7.00 -11.21 -4.36
C LYS A 129 6.10 -10.41 -3.43
N ILE A 130 4.82 -10.72 -3.45
CA ILE A 130 3.78 -10.12 -2.62
C ILE A 130 3.49 -11.10 -1.50
N ILE A 131 3.83 -10.71 -0.27
CA ILE A 131 3.59 -11.51 0.93
C ILE A 131 2.36 -10.92 1.62
N VAL A 132 1.30 -11.71 1.74
CA VAL A 132 0.05 -11.29 2.37
C VAL A 132 -0.16 -12.07 3.65
N LYS A 133 -0.42 -11.34 4.75
CA LYS A 133 -0.84 -11.91 6.01
C LYS A 133 -2.27 -11.48 6.31
N GLU A 134 -3.15 -12.45 6.43
CA GLU A 134 -4.53 -12.21 6.83
C GLU A 134 -4.64 -11.85 8.31
N ARG A 135 -5.70 -11.13 8.64
CA ARG A 135 -5.97 -10.71 10.01
C ARG A 135 -6.54 -11.87 10.81
N GLU A 136 -5.88 -12.19 11.92
CA GLU A 136 -6.27 -13.26 12.81
C GLU A 136 -7.50 -12.85 13.64
N LYS A 137 -8.49 -13.74 13.69
CA LYS A 137 -9.68 -13.60 14.54
C LYS A 137 -9.26 -13.75 16.00
N PHE A 138 -9.40 -12.68 16.78
CA PHE A 138 -9.08 -12.70 18.20
C PHE A 138 -10.34 -12.81 19.06
N GLY A 139 -11.38 -12.07 18.72
CA GLY A 139 -12.66 -12.11 19.41
C GLY A 139 -13.81 -11.55 18.60
N VAL A 140 -15.01 -11.66 19.16
CA VAL A 140 -16.24 -11.12 18.61
C VAL A 140 -16.78 -9.99 19.47
N TRP A 141 -17.07 -8.87 18.81
CA TRP A 141 -17.72 -7.70 19.40
C TRP A 141 -19.21 -7.72 19.04
N CYS A 142 -20.08 -7.83 20.04
CA CYS A 142 -21.52 -7.95 19.87
C CYS A 142 -22.20 -6.61 20.22
N LEU A 143 -22.74 -5.92 19.22
CA LEU A 143 -23.53 -4.70 19.40
C LEU A 143 -24.98 -5.09 19.75
N GLN A 144 -25.35 -5.01 21.02
CA GLN A 144 -26.67 -5.46 21.47
C GLN A 144 -27.82 -4.62 20.89
N ALA A 145 -27.58 -3.31 20.71
CA ALA A 145 -28.56 -2.39 20.12
C ALA A 145 -28.86 -2.66 18.63
N GLN A 146 -28.00 -3.38 17.90
CA GLN A 146 -28.10 -3.54 16.44
C GLN A 146 -28.12 -5.00 15.98
N THR A 147 -28.11 -5.96 16.92
CA THR A 147 -27.96 -7.42 16.67
C THR A 147 -26.78 -7.83 15.76
N LYS A 148 -25.88 -6.89 15.45
CA LYS A 148 -24.69 -7.09 14.63
C LYS A 148 -23.50 -7.52 15.47
N ARG A 149 -22.66 -8.37 14.86
CA ARG A 149 -21.45 -8.89 15.49
C ARG A 149 -20.27 -8.75 14.55
N TRP A 150 -19.11 -8.47 15.11
CA TRP A 150 -17.91 -8.16 14.34
C TRP A 150 -16.72 -8.96 14.84
N TRP A 151 -15.96 -9.56 13.93
CA TRP A 151 -14.63 -10.06 14.22
C TRP A 151 -13.67 -8.91 14.39
N PHE A 152 -12.89 -8.95 15.48
CA PHE A 152 -11.78 -8.05 15.73
C PHE A 152 -10.49 -8.82 16.02
N ASP A 153 -9.35 -8.17 15.82
CA ASP A 153 -8.03 -8.75 16.01
C ASP A 153 -7.36 -8.30 17.33
N LYS A 154 -6.12 -8.75 17.56
CA LYS A 154 -5.33 -8.36 18.74
C LYS A 154 -4.99 -6.86 18.81
N ASN A 155 -5.25 -6.08 17.75
CA ASN A 155 -5.09 -4.63 17.72
C ASN A 155 -6.43 -3.89 17.87
N GLY A 156 -7.54 -4.63 17.97
CA GLY A 156 -8.88 -4.08 18.14
C GLY A 156 -9.55 -3.63 16.84
N ILE A 157 -9.00 -3.96 15.68
CA ILE A 157 -9.54 -3.55 14.38
C ILE A 157 -10.64 -4.51 13.95
N ILE A 158 -11.81 -3.96 13.61
CA ILE A 158 -12.91 -4.73 13.00
C ILE A 158 -12.60 -4.99 11.54
N PHE A 159 -12.76 -6.22 11.08
CA PHE A 159 -12.42 -6.58 9.71
C PHE A 159 -13.42 -7.46 8.98
N GLU A 160 -14.34 -8.10 9.69
CA GLU A 160 -15.32 -9.01 9.11
C GLU A 160 -16.55 -9.11 10.01
N GLU A 161 -17.73 -9.35 9.43
CA GLU A 161 -18.94 -9.67 10.19
C GLU A 161 -18.84 -11.06 10.80
N ALA A 162 -19.21 -11.19 12.08
CA ALA A 162 -19.16 -12.46 12.79
C ALA A 162 -20.54 -13.12 12.82
N PRO A 163 -20.62 -14.46 12.69
CA PRO A 163 -21.85 -15.17 12.97
C PRO A 163 -22.22 -15.05 14.46
N ALA A 164 -23.43 -15.48 14.81
CA ALA A 164 -23.74 -15.74 16.21
C ALA A 164 -22.79 -16.83 16.72
N VAL A 165 -22.05 -16.52 17.78
CA VAL A 165 -21.11 -17.45 18.40
C VAL A 165 -21.70 -17.93 19.71
N GLU A 166 -21.74 -19.25 19.87
CA GLU A 166 -22.15 -19.93 21.07
C GLU A 166 -20.98 -20.73 21.64
N GLY A 167 -20.83 -20.70 22.96
CA GLY A 167 -19.88 -21.53 23.69
C GLY A 167 -18.49 -20.93 23.90
N ASN A 168 -17.68 -21.68 24.62
CA ASN A 168 -16.51 -21.16 25.32
C ASN A 168 -15.20 -21.33 24.53
N LEU A 169 -15.14 -20.95 23.25
CA LEU A 169 -13.91 -21.09 22.45
C LEU A 169 -13.30 -19.77 21.97
N ILE A 170 -14.10 -18.70 21.92
CA ILE A 170 -13.73 -17.41 21.37
C ILE A 170 -14.05 -16.33 22.41
N TYR A 171 -13.25 -15.25 22.45
CA TYR A 171 -13.56 -14.11 23.30
C TYR A 171 -14.78 -13.37 22.76
N ARG A 172 -15.79 -13.17 23.61
CA ARG A 172 -17.01 -12.43 23.26
C ARG A 172 -17.17 -11.23 24.17
N VAL A 173 -17.37 -10.05 23.58
CA VAL A 173 -17.65 -8.81 24.31
C VAL A 173 -19.03 -8.31 23.92
N ASN A 174 -19.89 -8.11 24.92
CA ASN A 174 -21.22 -7.53 24.73
C ASN A 174 -21.15 -6.02 24.96
N ASP A 175 -21.53 -5.26 23.95
CA ASP A 175 -21.52 -3.81 23.96
C ASP A 175 -22.95 -3.26 24.04
N PHE A 176 -23.20 -2.55 25.13
CA PHE A 176 -24.47 -1.91 25.46
C PHE A 176 -24.42 -0.38 25.28
N SER A 177 -23.33 0.18 24.76
CA SER A 177 -23.13 1.63 24.63
C SER A 177 -24.02 2.28 23.56
N GLY A 178 -24.65 1.48 22.70
CA GLY A 178 -25.46 1.97 21.58
C GLY A 178 -24.63 2.54 20.41
N GLN A 179 -23.30 2.44 20.46
CA GLN A 179 -22.45 2.93 19.38
C GLN A 179 -22.63 2.13 18.07
N THR A 180 -22.31 2.77 16.95
CA THR A 180 -22.21 2.11 15.64
C THR A 180 -20.74 1.90 15.32
N LEU A 181 -20.41 0.75 14.76
CA LEU A 181 -19.05 0.40 14.34
C LEU A 181 -19.04 -0.01 12.88
N LYS A 182 -17.95 0.29 12.19
CA LYS A 182 -17.73 -0.06 10.79
C LYS A 182 -16.45 -0.86 10.60
N ILE A 183 -16.38 -1.59 9.49
CA ILE A 183 -15.17 -2.33 9.09
C ILE A 183 -14.01 -1.36 8.90
N GLY A 184 -12.87 -1.68 9.51
CA GLY A 184 -11.65 -0.87 9.53
C GLY A 184 -11.51 0.05 10.74
N GLU A 185 -12.55 0.16 11.58
CA GLU A 185 -12.52 0.94 12.83
C GLU A 185 -12.03 0.11 14.01
N LEU A 186 -11.62 0.80 15.07
CA LEU A 186 -11.30 0.18 16.35
C LEU A 186 -12.59 -0.08 17.15
N VAL A 187 -12.68 -1.25 17.79
CA VAL A 187 -13.80 -1.58 18.69
C VAL A 187 -13.89 -0.65 19.89
N LEU A 188 -12.74 -0.12 20.33
CA LEU A 188 -12.59 0.80 21.45
C LEU A 188 -11.44 1.76 21.19
N LYS A 189 -11.43 2.89 21.91
CA LYS A 189 -10.26 3.77 21.98
C LYS A 189 -9.04 2.98 22.48
N GLU A 190 -7.87 3.26 21.92
CA GLU A 190 -6.63 2.51 22.14
C GLU A 190 -6.33 2.18 23.62
N LYS A 191 -6.45 3.16 24.52
CA LYS A 191 -6.24 2.97 25.97
C LYS A 191 -7.22 1.96 26.57
N LEU A 192 -8.49 2.03 26.18
CA LEU A 192 -9.54 1.12 26.69
C LEU A 192 -9.36 -0.28 26.11
N PHE A 193 -8.97 -0.37 24.85
CA PHE A 193 -8.67 -1.65 24.23
C PHE A 193 -7.48 -2.35 24.90
N PHE A 194 -6.43 -1.61 25.25
CA PHE A 194 -5.31 -2.16 26.01
C PHE A 194 -5.72 -2.67 27.40
N ASN A 195 -6.62 -1.97 28.08
CA ASN A 195 -7.18 -2.44 29.35
C ASN A 195 -7.99 -3.73 29.15
N LEU A 196 -8.77 -3.83 28.08
CA LEU A 196 -9.52 -5.04 27.74
C LEU A 196 -8.59 -6.23 27.49
N LEU A 197 -7.47 -6.05 26.76
CA LEU A 197 -6.49 -7.11 26.55
C LEU A 197 -5.94 -7.65 27.88
N LYS A 198 -5.65 -6.78 28.85
CA LYS A 198 -5.21 -7.20 30.19
C LYS A 198 -6.28 -8.02 30.92
N VAL A 199 -7.56 -7.66 30.77
CA VAL A 199 -8.65 -8.44 31.35
C VAL A 199 -8.61 -9.86 30.79
N PHE A 200 -8.52 -10.03 29.46
CA PHE A 200 -8.38 -11.37 28.88
C PHE A 200 -7.15 -12.12 29.39
N GLU A 201 -6.01 -11.46 29.51
CA GLU A 201 -4.78 -12.08 30.04
C GLU A 201 -4.94 -12.56 31.50
N VAL A 202 -5.58 -11.76 32.36
CA VAL A 202 -5.85 -12.16 33.76
C VAL A 202 -6.83 -13.34 33.80
N LEU A 203 -7.87 -13.33 32.96
CA LEU A 203 -8.85 -14.41 32.91
C LEU A 203 -8.22 -15.72 32.43
N GLU A 204 -7.35 -15.70 31.40
CA GLU A 204 -6.60 -16.87 30.94
C GLU A 204 -5.73 -17.47 32.05
N LYS A 205 -5.07 -16.63 32.85
CA LYS A 205 -4.18 -17.07 33.95
C LYS A 205 -4.93 -17.58 35.18
N SER A 206 -6.20 -17.21 35.35
CA SER A 206 -6.98 -17.52 36.56
C SER A 206 -7.67 -18.89 36.50
N ASP A 207 -7.42 -19.71 35.47
CA ASP A 207 -8.10 -21.00 35.18
C ASP A 207 -9.63 -20.90 35.05
N LEU A 208 -10.17 -19.68 35.10
CA LEU A 208 -11.51 -19.34 34.71
C LEU A 208 -11.56 -19.45 33.18
N LYS A 209 -12.00 -20.60 32.66
CA LYS A 209 -12.21 -20.84 31.23
C LYS A 209 -13.28 -19.89 30.65
N ILE A 210 -12.93 -18.62 30.48
CA ILE A 210 -13.76 -17.56 29.90
C ILE A 210 -13.27 -17.28 28.50
N LYS A 211 -13.37 -18.32 27.68
CA LYS A 211 -13.85 -18.13 26.33
C LYS A 211 -15.37 -18.29 26.50
N SER A 212 -16.27 -17.50 25.90
CA SER A 212 -17.74 -17.58 26.16
C SER A 212 -18.57 -17.32 24.92
#